data_AF-A0AA41WSU1-F1
#
_entry.id   AF-A0AA41WSU1-F1
#
_cell.length_a   1.000
_cell.length_b   1.000
_cell.length_c   1.000
_cell.angle_alpha   90.00
_cell.angle_beta   90.00
_cell.angle_gamma   90.00
#
_symmetry.space_group_name_H-M   'P 1'
#
loop_
_entity.id
_entity.type
_entity.pdbx_description
1 polymer ?
#
loop_
_entity_poly.entity_id
_entity_poly.type
_entity_poly.pdbx_seq_one_letter_code
_entity_poly.pdbx_strand_id
1 'polypeptide(L)'
;MAKYFATLTETGEAKMARALLSNTMVPLTEMAVGDGGIDGGADADVMPSAAQRALVRERLRRPLNRLVRDEKNASIVIAEVYLPEEVGGWWSRELGLYDEDGDLFAVANVPPSYKPVLAEGSGRGQFFRMMLIHKAAGNIVLKIDPAVVVATREYVDEQVTAVRMAVTGDADKRYATKESVAALSRHVDEVQEIAADALPRSGGVVTGIVDISGPSNELLFTDTAQPITVGRFRVVPSNGSLIIDRNTAAKGDFSTYARVCAIDGNGNMSTPAGIVADLIKTRANVNLPAYNNDGRGFLEFGGDTVIWRLYSVGPTGNLILGSYNVDGTNRHQPFYINYTTGQWAFGVRPNFAGHEPWDTGNLPNPITTDGGGLTANRGFNFGVGYGRSALQVSSNGTDSIGGAFSEWNASRTPALQIDCPSNVGAYMGIRWTQWGMRHLAAIDCYAGGSDATVPYISMHVGGCVNAFTFGGSGTLVAQGDIHAGNGGGILATNGNVYMSWAGQWLSTYLTSLSGGKANSGAVCQWNTDITEFGGVSTGSSSGEADLPAPYVLVGLRNGFYTHYLRAVQLRNQ
;
A
#
# COMPACT_ATOMS: atom_id res chain seq x y z
N MET A 1 15.91 87.29 27.88
CA MET A 1 14.90 86.61 27.03
C MET A 1 14.63 85.23 27.61
N ALA A 2 13.46 84.64 27.31
CA ALA A 2 13.26 83.19 27.52
C ALA A 2 14.10 82.41 26.50
N LYS A 3 14.60 81.21 26.86
CA LYS A 3 15.37 80.39 25.90
C LYS A 3 14.50 79.91 24.72
N TYR A 4 13.23 79.58 25.02
CA TYR A 4 12.25 79.14 24.04
C TYR A 4 11.09 80.12 24.01
N PHE A 5 10.66 80.54 22.82
CA PHE A 5 9.60 81.53 22.62
C PHE A 5 8.95 81.39 21.23
N ALA A 6 7.78 82.00 21.06
CA ALA A 6 7.14 82.20 19.76
C ALA A 6 7.24 83.67 19.33
N THR A 7 7.20 83.92 18.02
CA THR A 7 7.22 85.26 17.42
C THR A 7 6.38 85.26 16.14
N LEU A 8 5.59 86.33 15.94
CA LEU A 8 4.88 86.57 14.68
C LEU A 8 5.88 86.81 13.56
N THR A 9 5.60 86.30 12.37
CA THR A 9 6.31 86.72 11.17
C THR A 9 5.82 88.10 10.74
N GLU A 10 6.58 88.77 9.88
CA GLU A 10 6.12 89.97 9.15
C GLU A 10 4.79 89.71 8.42
N THR A 11 4.61 88.50 7.89
CA THR A 11 3.35 88.08 7.24
C THR A 11 2.20 88.02 8.26
N GLY A 12 2.42 87.37 9.41
CA GLY A 12 1.42 87.22 10.45
C GLY A 12 1.07 88.55 11.12
N GLU A 13 2.06 89.41 11.38
CA GLU A 13 1.82 90.75 11.93
C GLU A 13 1.07 91.64 10.93
N ALA A 14 1.40 91.57 9.63
CA ALA A 14 0.63 92.27 8.59
C ALA A 14 -0.81 91.75 8.46
N LYS A 15 -1.03 90.43 8.52
CA LYS A 15 -2.38 89.84 8.54
C LYS A 15 -3.17 90.21 9.80
N MET A 16 -2.54 90.24 10.98
CA MET A 16 -3.17 90.69 12.23
C MET A 16 -3.52 92.18 12.21
N ALA A 17 -2.62 93.04 11.70
CA ALA A 17 -2.90 94.46 11.53
C ALA A 17 -4.06 94.70 10.55
N ARG A 18 -4.09 93.96 9.44
CA ARG A 18 -5.21 94.00 8.47
C ARG A 18 -6.52 93.49 9.08
N ALA A 19 -6.49 92.41 9.86
CA ALA A 19 -7.66 91.86 10.53
C ALA A 19 -8.26 92.83 11.56
N LEU A 20 -7.40 93.49 12.35
CA LEU A 20 -7.79 94.53 13.29
C LEU A 20 -8.43 95.76 12.60
N LEU A 21 -7.86 96.20 11.47
CA LEU A 21 -8.39 97.32 10.68
C LEU A 21 -9.69 96.97 9.93
N SER A 22 -9.85 95.71 9.50
CA SER A 22 -10.99 95.25 8.69
C SER A 22 -12.13 94.69 9.55
N ASN A 23 -11.94 94.57 10.87
CA ASN A 23 -12.78 93.81 11.79
C ASN A 23 -13.07 92.36 11.31
N THR A 24 -12.06 91.72 10.72
CA THR A 24 -12.10 90.32 10.30
C THR A 24 -11.32 89.44 11.27
N MET A 25 -11.44 88.12 11.09
CA MET A 25 -10.71 87.12 11.86
C MET A 25 -9.63 86.47 10.99
N VAL A 26 -8.53 86.02 11.59
CA VAL A 26 -7.51 85.17 10.93
C VAL A 26 -7.76 83.71 11.33
N PRO A 27 -8.13 82.82 10.39
CA PRO A 27 -8.22 81.39 10.63
C PRO A 27 -6.85 80.75 10.55
N LEU A 28 -6.35 80.25 11.69
CA LEU A 28 -5.14 79.44 11.74
C LEU A 28 -5.55 77.97 11.64
N THR A 29 -4.98 77.26 10.69
CA THR A 29 -5.49 75.97 10.18
C THR A 29 -4.59 74.81 10.57
N GLU A 30 -3.28 75.00 10.42
CA GLU A 30 -2.26 73.96 10.53
C GLU A 30 -1.08 74.40 11.42
N MET A 31 -0.42 73.41 12.02
CA MET A 31 0.91 73.56 12.58
C MET A 31 1.86 72.58 11.90
N ALA A 32 3.05 73.06 11.56
CA ALA A 32 4.16 72.23 11.15
C ALA A 32 5.23 72.14 12.23
N VAL A 33 5.95 71.03 12.21
CA VAL A 33 7.08 70.73 13.07
C VAL A 33 8.30 70.52 12.17
N GLY A 34 9.41 71.16 12.53
CA GLY A 34 10.69 71.04 11.83
C GLY A 34 11.82 70.63 12.78
N ASP A 35 12.94 70.23 12.17
CA ASP A 35 14.14 69.78 12.88
C ASP A 35 15.31 70.77 12.87
N GLY A 36 15.13 71.95 12.28
CA GLY A 36 16.16 72.98 12.19
C GLY A 36 17.22 72.75 11.11
N GLY A 37 17.06 71.75 10.24
CA GLY A 37 18.00 71.46 9.15
C GLY A 37 19.22 70.63 9.55
N ILE A 38 19.30 70.16 10.80
CA ILE A 38 20.48 69.46 11.34
C ILE A 38 20.21 67.96 11.48
N ASP A 39 20.77 67.19 10.55
CA ASP A 39 20.98 65.75 10.73
C ASP A 39 22.25 65.53 11.58
N GLY A 40 22.19 64.64 12.58
CA GLY A 40 23.37 64.22 13.34
C GLY A 40 23.68 64.93 14.67
N GLY A 41 22.78 65.80 15.19
CA GLY A 41 22.77 66.15 16.62
C GLY A 41 23.78 67.20 17.10
N ALA A 42 24.18 68.15 16.25
CA ALA A 42 24.87 69.37 16.71
C ALA A 42 23.87 70.42 17.23
N ASP A 43 24.18 71.07 18.35
CA ASP A 43 23.35 72.13 18.94
C ASP A 43 23.60 73.49 18.27
N ALA A 44 22.80 73.81 17.26
CA ALA A 44 22.45 75.21 16.98
C ALA A 44 20.97 75.41 17.34
N ASP A 45 20.71 76.21 18.38
CA ASP A 45 19.34 76.64 18.73
C ASP A 45 18.78 77.45 17.56
N VAL A 46 17.77 76.91 16.86
CA VAL A 46 17.02 77.68 15.84
C VAL A 46 16.38 78.87 16.53
N MET A 47 16.72 80.08 16.08
CA MET A 47 16.24 81.32 16.71
C MET A 47 15.05 81.90 15.90
N PRO A 48 13.84 81.97 16.48
CA PRO A 48 12.67 82.51 15.78
C PRO A 48 12.89 83.95 15.33
N SER A 49 12.63 84.23 14.05
CA SER A 49 12.81 85.55 13.44
C SER A 49 11.58 85.99 12.66
N ALA A 50 11.18 87.25 12.82
CA ALA A 50 10.00 87.80 12.14
C ALA A 50 10.12 87.77 10.61
N ALA A 51 11.35 87.83 10.07
CA ALA A 51 11.59 87.76 8.62
C ALA A 51 11.39 86.35 8.01
N GLN A 52 11.14 85.30 8.82
CA GLN A 52 10.91 83.95 8.31
C GLN A 52 9.60 83.88 7.52
N ARG A 53 9.67 83.25 6.33
CA ARG A 53 8.51 82.89 5.50
C ARG A 53 8.26 81.38 5.45
N ALA A 54 9.18 80.59 5.99
CA ALA A 54 9.09 79.14 6.17
C ALA A 54 9.95 78.70 7.38
N LEU A 55 9.77 77.45 7.83
CA LEU A 55 10.68 76.77 8.75
C LEU A 55 12.02 76.46 8.08
N VAL A 56 13.09 76.28 8.87
CA VAL A 56 14.45 75.98 8.37
C VAL A 56 14.48 74.61 7.70
N ARG A 57 13.85 73.60 8.30
CA ARG A 57 13.48 72.35 7.63
C ARG A 57 12.23 71.73 8.25
N GLU A 58 11.10 71.99 7.61
CA GLU A 58 9.82 71.35 7.91
C GLU A 58 9.91 69.82 7.68
N ARG A 59 9.44 69.03 8.65
CA ARG A 59 9.37 67.56 8.58
C ARG A 59 7.95 67.04 8.44
N LEU A 60 6.98 67.74 9.01
CA LEU A 60 5.56 67.37 8.98
C LEU A 60 4.69 68.61 9.19
N ARG A 61 3.59 68.72 8.44
CA ARG A 61 2.48 69.65 8.68
C ARG A 61 1.20 68.87 8.95
N ARG A 62 0.37 69.34 9.89
CA ARG A 62 -0.98 68.79 10.14
C ARG A 62 -1.97 69.89 10.55
N PRO A 63 -3.28 69.66 10.33
CA PRO A 63 -4.34 70.46 10.95
C PRO A 63 -4.23 70.54 12.47
N LEU A 64 -4.58 71.70 13.03
CA LEU A 64 -4.62 71.94 14.47
C LEU A 64 -5.71 71.09 15.15
N ASN A 65 -5.34 70.44 16.26
CA ASN A 65 -6.26 69.72 17.15
C ASN A 65 -6.98 70.70 18.09
N ARG A 66 -6.26 71.71 18.59
CA ARG A 66 -6.79 72.74 19.48
C ARG A 66 -6.17 74.09 19.18
N LEU A 67 -6.99 75.13 19.21
CA LEU A 67 -6.60 76.53 19.08
C LEU A 67 -7.52 77.36 19.99
N VAL A 68 -7.02 77.71 21.17
CA VAL A 68 -7.77 78.40 22.24
C VAL A 68 -7.00 79.61 22.75
N ARG A 69 -7.67 80.49 23.52
CA ARG A 69 -6.99 81.51 24.34
C ARG A 69 -6.70 80.94 25.73
N ASP A 70 -5.64 81.43 26.36
CA ASP A 70 -5.37 81.09 27.77
C ASP A 70 -6.43 81.73 28.69
N GLU A 71 -6.95 80.95 29.64
CA GLU A 71 -8.02 81.34 30.56
C GLU A 71 -7.60 82.43 31.55
N LYS A 72 -6.30 82.58 31.81
CA LYS A 72 -5.73 83.56 32.75
C LYS A 72 -5.18 84.79 32.03
N ASN A 73 -4.84 84.68 30.75
CA ASN A 73 -4.43 85.80 29.91
C ASN A 73 -4.91 85.64 28.46
N ALA A 74 -6.03 86.30 28.13
CA ALA A 74 -6.62 86.30 26.79
C ALA A 74 -5.74 86.91 25.68
N SER A 75 -4.57 87.50 26.01
CA SER A 75 -3.55 87.92 25.04
C SER A 75 -2.67 86.76 24.56
N ILE A 76 -2.79 85.58 25.16
CA ILE A 76 -2.07 84.35 24.79
C ILE A 76 -3.01 83.44 24.00
N VAL A 77 -2.57 83.04 22.81
CA VAL A 77 -3.20 81.98 22.01
C VAL A 77 -2.36 80.71 22.14
N ILE A 78 -3.03 79.60 22.47
CA ILE A 78 -2.44 78.28 22.61
C ILE A 78 -2.90 77.45 21.40
N ALA A 79 -1.95 77.11 20.54
CA ALA A 79 -2.14 76.21 19.41
C ALA A 79 -1.51 74.85 19.73
N GLU A 80 -2.23 73.76 19.48
CA GLU A 80 -1.79 72.38 19.75
C GLU A 80 -1.98 71.47 18.53
N VAL A 81 -0.96 70.63 18.29
CA VAL A 81 -1.01 69.56 17.29
C VAL A 81 -0.50 68.26 17.91
N TYR A 82 -1.18 67.15 17.60
CA TYR A 82 -0.82 65.81 18.01
C TYR A 82 -0.08 65.09 16.88
N LEU A 83 1.04 64.43 17.21
CA LEU A 83 1.71 63.47 16.35
C LEU A 83 1.52 62.06 16.95
N PRO A 84 0.89 61.11 16.22
CA PRO A 84 0.66 59.75 16.70
C PRO A 84 1.96 58.91 16.63
N GLU A 85 1.90 57.64 17.01
CA GLU A 85 3.08 56.80 17.21
C GLU A 85 3.75 56.27 15.93
N GLU A 86 3.10 56.38 14.78
CA GLU A 86 3.62 56.00 13.46
C GLU A 86 4.43 57.13 12.81
N VAL A 87 4.30 58.36 13.30
CA VAL A 87 4.87 59.56 12.66
C VAL A 87 6.00 60.17 13.50
N GLY A 88 7.22 60.11 13.00
CA GLY A 88 8.44 60.47 13.73
C GLY A 88 9.71 60.02 12.99
N GLY A 89 10.73 59.59 13.73
CA GLY A 89 12.05 59.21 13.21
C GLY A 89 13.02 60.40 13.09
N TRP A 90 12.74 61.50 13.80
CA TRP A 90 13.52 62.74 13.73
C TRP A 90 13.39 63.58 15.02
N TRP A 91 14.26 64.58 15.14
CA TRP A 91 14.32 65.52 16.26
C TRP A 91 13.46 66.75 16.02
N SER A 92 12.51 67.07 16.89
CA SER A 92 11.80 68.36 16.82
C SER A 92 12.66 69.49 17.41
N ARG A 93 12.76 70.63 16.72
CA ARG A 93 13.46 71.85 17.18
C ARG A 93 12.71 73.16 16.88
N GLU A 94 11.85 73.18 15.88
CA GLU A 94 11.08 74.37 15.47
C GLU A 94 9.60 74.02 15.22
N LEU A 95 8.72 75.00 15.42
CA LEU A 95 7.28 74.94 15.16
C LEU A 95 6.86 76.13 14.30
N GLY A 96 6.03 75.87 13.29
CA GLY A 96 5.45 76.89 12.41
C GLY A 96 3.93 76.82 12.46
N LEU A 97 3.28 77.95 12.66
CA LEU A 97 1.82 78.08 12.69
C LEU A 97 1.37 78.76 11.41
N TYR A 98 0.41 78.15 10.70
CA TYR A 98 -0.01 78.54 9.35
C TYR A 98 -1.49 78.90 9.30
N ASP A 99 -1.85 79.78 8.37
CA ASP A 99 -3.24 80.19 8.09
C ASP A 99 -3.84 79.49 6.86
N GLU A 100 -5.09 79.82 6.52
CA GLU A 100 -5.82 79.17 5.40
C GLU A 100 -5.21 79.45 4.01
N ASP A 101 -4.45 80.53 3.84
CA ASP A 101 -3.70 80.79 2.60
C ASP A 101 -2.40 79.96 2.52
N GLY A 102 -2.01 79.31 3.62
CA GLY A 102 -0.76 78.56 3.74
C GLY A 102 0.46 79.41 4.13
N ASP A 103 0.27 80.68 4.48
CA ASP A 103 1.35 81.58 4.92
C ASP A 103 1.85 81.22 6.33
N LEU A 104 3.17 81.28 6.54
CA LEU A 104 3.75 81.15 7.89
C LEU A 104 3.39 82.40 8.70
N PHE A 105 2.48 82.24 9.66
CA PHE A 105 1.93 83.29 10.49
C PHE A 105 2.78 83.54 11.76
N ALA A 106 3.23 82.47 12.42
CA ALA A 106 4.13 82.56 13.57
C ALA A 106 5.12 81.40 13.62
N VAL A 107 6.29 81.64 14.19
CA VAL A 107 7.37 80.66 14.34
C VAL A 107 7.83 80.61 15.80
N ALA A 108 8.17 79.41 16.29
CA ALA A 108 8.67 79.18 17.63
C ALA A 108 9.77 78.13 17.65
N ASN A 109 10.67 78.22 18.63
CA ASN A 109 11.67 77.18 18.91
C ASN A 109 11.23 76.31 20.10
N VAL A 110 11.61 75.04 20.07
CA VAL A 110 11.30 74.06 21.13
C VAL A 110 12.58 73.35 21.60
N PRO A 111 12.62 72.85 22.85
CA PRO A 111 13.73 72.03 23.32
C PRO A 111 13.95 70.82 22.39
N PRO A 112 15.20 70.50 21.99
CA PRO A 112 15.48 69.34 21.16
C PRO A 112 14.91 68.05 21.75
N SER A 113 13.95 67.45 21.05
CA SER A 113 13.21 66.26 21.51
C SER A 113 13.10 65.25 20.37
N TYR A 114 13.59 64.03 20.57
CA TYR A 114 13.45 62.97 19.59
C TYR A 114 12.05 62.37 19.65
N LYS A 115 11.39 62.25 18.48
CA LYS A 115 10.06 61.65 18.32
C LYS A 115 10.22 60.25 17.70
N PRO A 116 10.33 59.18 18.50
CA PRO A 116 10.45 57.82 17.97
C PRO A 116 9.15 57.34 17.31
N VAL A 117 9.27 56.29 16.51
CA VAL A 117 8.15 55.57 15.88
C VAL A 117 8.06 54.13 16.34
N LEU A 118 6.89 53.50 16.15
CA LEU A 118 6.68 52.09 16.52
C LEU A 118 7.69 51.13 15.84
N ALA A 119 8.12 51.43 14.61
CA ALA A 119 9.14 50.66 13.89
C ALA A 119 10.54 50.71 14.53
N GLU A 120 10.81 51.67 15.41
CA GLU A 120 12.05 51.77 16.20
C GLU A 120 11.94 51.05 17.56
N GLY A 121 10.84 50.32 17.80
CA GLY A 121 10.58 49.59 19.04
C GLY A 121 10.11 50.47 20.20
N SER A 122 9.83 51.75 19.97
CA SER A 122 9.36 52.69 21.00
C SER A 122 8.36 53.70 20.43
N GLY A 123 7.21 53.20 19.96
CA GLY A 123 6.09 54.03 19.54
C GLY A 123 5.63 54.94 20.67
N ARG A 124 5.54 56.26 20.39
CA ARG A 124 5.06 57.25 21.36
C ARG A 124 4.28 58.36 20.66
N GLY A 125 3.03 58.57 21.03
CA GLY A 125 2.28 59.79 20.68
C GLY A 125 2.79 61.02 21.45
N GLN A 126 2.84 62.18 20.79
CA GLN A 126 3.36 63.42 21.37
C GLN A 126 2.56 64.65 20.91
N PHE A 127 2.21 65.52 21.87
CA PHE A 127 1.64 66.83 21.58
C PHE A 127 2.73 67.89 21.48
N PHE A 128 2.61 68.77 20.48
CA PHE A 128 3.38 70.01 20.38
C PHE A 128 2.44 71.19 20.63
N ARG A 129 2.88 72.12 21.48
CA ARG A 129 2.12 73.31 21.90
C ARG A 129 2.92 74.57 21.60
N MET A 130 2.37 75.46 20.79
CA MET A 130 2.87 76.82 20.61
C MET A 130 2.03 77.79 21.47
N MET A 131 2.69 78.68 22.21
CA MET A 131 2.05 79.78 22.94
C MET A 131 2.45 81.10 22.30
N LEU A 132 1.52 81.77 21.62
CA LEU A 132 1.75 83.05 20.97
C LEU A 132 1.14 84.18 21.82
N ILE A 133 1.93 85.21 22.13
CA ILE A 133 1.48 86.37 22.90
C ILE A 133 1.33 87.58 21.97
N HIS A 134 0.10 88.09 21.81
CA HIS A 134 -0.15 89.26 20.97
C HIS A 134 -1.37 90.08 21.45
N LYS A 135 -1.30 91.41 21.36
CA LYS A 135 -2.34 92.32 21.90
C LYS A 135 -3.69 92.19 21.18
N ALA A 136 -3.69 91.86 19.89
CA ALA A 136 -4.90 91.61 19.11
C ALA A 136 -5.27 90.10 19.00
N ALA A 137 -4.92 89.27 20.00
CA ALA A 137 -5.35 87.86 20.07
C ALA A 137 -6.88 87.66 19.94
N GLY A 138 -7.66 88.72 20.17
CA GLY A 138 -9.09 88.83 19.86
C GLY A 138 -9.49 88.44 18.42
N ASN A 139 -8.60 88.64 17.44
CA ASN A 139 -8.89 88.45 16.01
C ASN A 139 -8.52 87.05 15.46
N ILE A 140 -8.06 86.11 16.28
CA ILE A 140 -7.78 84.73 15.82
C ILE A 140 -9.01 83.84 16.03
N VAL A 141 -9.42 83.10 14.99
CA VAL A 141 -10.51 82.11 15.05
C VAL A 141 -10.12 80.99 15.99
N LEU A 142 -11.01 80.59 16.91
CA LEU A 142 -10.74 79.48 17.83
C LEU A 142 -11.27 78.17 17.24
N LYS A 143 -10.50 77.10 17.37
CA LYS A 143 -10.85 75.75 16.89
C LYS A 143 -10.70 74.73 18.02
N ILE A 144 -11.70 73.89 18.18
CA ILE A 144 -11.64 72.67 19.00
C ILE A 144 -12.11 71.55 18.09
N ASP A 145 -11.30 70.52 17.91
CA ASP A 145 -11.65 69.34 17.13
C ASP A 145 -11.98 68.16 18.06
N PRO A 146 -13.27 67.93 18.40
CA PRO A 146 -13.64 66.89 19.36
C PRO A 146 -13.45 65.47 18.81
N ALA A 147 -13.31 65.30 17.49
CA ALA A 147 -13.18 63.99 16.85
C ALA A 147 -11.78 63.36 17.03
N VAL A 148 -10.81 64.11 17.55
CA VAL A 148 -9.42 63.64 17.76
C VAL A 148 -9.00 63.79 19.24
N VAL A 149 -9.96 63.79 20.16
CA VAL A 149 -9.71 63.68 21.60
C VAL A 149 -9.83 62.22 22.01
N VAL A 150 -8.69 61.53 22.18
CA VAL A 150 -8.66 60.19 22.79
C VAL A 150 -8.89 60.34 24.29
N ALA A 151 -10.15 60.49 24.68
CA ALA A 151 -10.58 60.25 26.05
C ALA A 151 -10.43 58.75 26.33
N THR A 152 -9.66 58.39 27.36
CA THR A 152 -9.73 57.01 27.89
C THR A 152 -11.13 56.77 28.42
N ARG A 153 -11.62 55.53 28.31
CA ARG A 153 -12.94 55.18 28.85
C ARG A 153 -13.06 55.52 30.33
N GLU A 154 -11.97 55.30 31.07
CA GLU A 154 -11.80 55.68 32.48
C GLU A 154 -12.02 57.19 32.71
N TYR A 155 -11.49 58.08 31.85
CA TYR A 155 -11.76 59.52 31.94
C TYR A 155 -13.24 59.85 31.69
N VAL A 156 -13.91 59.17 30.75
CA VAL A 156 -15.35 59.37 30.50
C VAL A 156 -16.18 58.89 31.71
N ASP A 157 -15.89 57.70 32.23
CA ASP A 157 -16.57 57.11 33.39
C ASP A 157 -16.30 57.95 34.67
N GLU A 158 -15.10 58.53 34.83
CA GLU A 158 -14.78 59.51 35.87
C GLU A 158 -15.57 60.82 35.71
N GLN A 159 -15.65 61.41 34.51
CA GLN A 159 -16.41 62.65 34.30
C GLN A 159 -17.93 62.43 34.49
N VAL A 160 -18.48 61.31 34.03
CA VAL A 160 -19.88 60.93 34.30
C VAL A 160 -20.11 60.74 35.80
N THR A 161 -19.19 60.09 36.50
CA THR A 161 -19.25 59.94 37.96
C THR A 161 -19.14 61.29 38.67
N ALA A 162 -18.26 62.19 38.24
CA ALA A 162 -18.10 63.53 38.80
C ALA A 162 -19.35 64.39 38.59
N VAL A 163 -19.98 64.35 37.40
CA VAL A 163 -21.27 65.02 37.15
C VAL A 163 -22.37 64.44 38.04
N ARG A 164 -22.43 63.11 38.18
CA ARG A 164 -23.40 62.43 39.06
C ARG A 164 -23.19 62.81 40.54
N MET A 165 -21.95 62.94 40.98
CA MET A 165 -21.59 63.39 42.33
C MET A 165 -21.86 64.89 42.54
N ALA A 166 -21.68 65.74 41.54
CA ALA A 166 -22.06 67.15 41.61
C ALA A 166 -23.59 67.31 41.73
N VAL A 167 -24.36 66.62 40.87
CA VAL A 167 -25.84 66.66 40.88
C VAL A 167 -26.45 66.08 42.16
N THR A 168 -25.77 65.15 42.83
CA THR A 168 -26.22 64.59 44.13
C THR A 168 -25.63 65.28 45.35
N GLY A 169 -24.51 65.99 45.21
CA GLY A 169 -23.85 66.77 46.27
C GLY A 169 -24.41 68.19 46.42
N ASP A 170 -24.50 68.94 45.32
CA ASP A 170 -25.03 70.31 45.28
C ASP A 170 -26.57 70.37 45.17
N ALA A 171 -27.24 69.29 45.58
CA ALA A 171 -28.68 69.27 45.84
C ALA A 171 -29.02 70.03 47.15
N ASP A 172 -28.64 71.32 47.24
CA ASP A 172 -29.01 72.17 48.38
C ASP A 172 -30.54 72.25 48.48
N LYS A 173 -31.04 72.06 49.70
CA LYS A 173 -32.38 71.56 50.01
C LYS A 173 -33.44 72.66 49.98
N ARG A 174 -33.32 73.60 49.02
CA ARG A 174 -34.04 74.88 49.02
C ARG A 174 -34.74 75.24 47.72
N TYR A 175 -34.28 74.77 46.54
CA TYR A 175 -34.87 75.21 45.26
C TYR A 175 -35.12 74.13 44.18
N ALA A 176 -34.58 72.90 44.32
CA ALA A 176 -34.89 71.82 43.38
C ALA A 176 -36.20 71.11 43.72
N THR A 177 -37.14 71.04 42.77
CA THR A 177 -38.36 70.22 42.91
C THR A 177 -38.07 68.75 42.59
N LYS A 178 -38.84 67.81 43.16
CA LYS A 178 -38.68 66.37 42.86
C LYS A 178 -38.76 66.07 41.36
N GLU A 179 -39.59 66.80 40.61
CA GLU A 179 -39.72 66.65 39.17
C GLU A 179 -38.49 67.13 38.40
N SER A 180 -37.84 68.23 38.82
CA SER A 180 -36.59 68.68 38.20
C SER A 180 -35.45 67.65 38.34
N VAL A 181 -35.34 67.03 39.52
CA VAL A 181 -34.37 65.95 39.78
C VAL A 181 -34.73 64.69 38.99
N ALA A 182 -36.02 64.32 38.91
CA ALA A 182 -36.49 63.16 38.15
C ALA A 182 -36.50 63.36 36.62
N ALA A 183 -36.43 64.61 36.14
CA ALA A 183 -36.19 64.94 34.74
C ALA A 183 -34.69 64.86 34.41
N LEU A 184 -33.83 65.46 35.25
CA LEU A 184 -32.39 65.43 35.06
C LEU A 184 -31.80 64.01 35.19
N SER A 185 -32.31 63.18 36.13
CA SER A 185 -31.92 61.77 36.22
C SER A 185 -32.22 61.03 34.92
N ARG A 186 -33.44 61.15 34.38
CA ARG A 186 -33.79 60.53 33.08
C ARG A 186 -32.89 60.98 31.96
N HIS A 187 -32.47 62.25 31.93
CA HIS A 187 -31.57 62.73 30.90
C HIS A 187 -30.12 62.21 31.07
N VAL A 188 -29.68 61.96 32.31
CA VAL A 188 -28.43 61.22 32.57
C VAL A 188 -28.57 59.75 32.16
N ASP A 189 -29.70 59.11 32.44
CA ASP A 189 -30.00 57.74 32.02
C ASP A 189 -30.04 57.62 30.47
N GLU A 190 -30.68 58.57 29.78
CA GLU A 190 -30.68 58.70 28.29
C GLU A 190 -29.27 58.88 27.74
N VAL A 191 -28.46 59.79 28.30
CA VAL A 191 -27.06 60.01 27.86
C VAL A 191 -26.21 58.77 28.11
N GLN A 192 -26.45 58.04 29.21
CA GLN A 192 -25.75 56.78 29.50
C GLN A 192 -26.19 55.66 28.55
N GLU A 193 -27.46 55.61 28.13
CA GLU A 193 -27.94 54.66 27.12
C GLU A 193 -27.39 54.98 25.72
N ILE A 194 -27.37 56.26 25.32
CA ILE A 194 -26.74 56.72 24.07
C ILE A 194 -25.25 56.39 24.06
N ALA A 195 -24.54 56.60 25.17
CA ALA A 195 -23.13 56.21 25.29
C ALA A 195 -22.94 54.68 25.20
N ALA A 196 -23.88 53.89 25.73
CA ALA A 196 -23.87 52.43 25.67
C ALA A 196 -24.27 51.84 24.30
N ASP A 197 -24.83 52.65 23.40
CA ASP A 197 -25.19 52.27 22.02
C ASP A 197 -24.18 52.82 20.99
N ALA A 198 -23.53 53.96 21.28
CA ALA A 198 -22.41 54.49 20.51
C ALA A 198 -21.10 53.69 20.70
N LEU A 199 -20.97 52.96 21.81
CA LEU A 199 -19.96 51.92 21.98
C LEU A 199 -20.36 50.68 21.18
N PRO A 200 -19.47 50.05 20.40
CA PRO A 200 -19.82 48.93 19.53
C PRO A 200 -20.31 47.72 20.32
N ARG A 201 -21.64 47.56 20.40
CA ARG A 201 -22.31 46.36 20.91
C ARG A 201 -21.92 45.16 20.05
N SER A 202 -21.75 44.00 20.70
CA SER A 202 -21.21 42.79 20.07
C SER A 202 -22.07 42.29 18.90
N GLY A 203 -21.64 42.55 17.66
CA GLY A 203 -22.40 42.16 16.46
C GLY A 203 -21.74 42.47 15.10
N GLY A 204 -20.47 42.86 15.06
CA GLY A 204 -19.75 43.13 13.80
C GLY A 204 -19.36 41.84 13.06
N VAL A 205 -19.54 41.82 11.73
CA VAL A 205 -19.03 40.73 10.89
C VAL A 205 -17.52 40.88 10.74
N VAL A 206 -16.75 39.98 11.35
CA VAL A 206 -15.28 39.98 11.25
C VAL A 206 -14.87 39.48 9.88
N THR A 207 -14.31 40.38 9.05
CA THR A 207 -13.75 40.06 7.74
C THR A 207 -12.25 40.33 7.73
N GLY A 208 -11.45 39.28 7.58
CA GLY A 208 -9.99 39.35 7.66
C GLY A 208 -9.40 38.14 8.39
N ILE A 209 -8.07 38.16 8.61
CA ILE A 209 -7.40 37.20 9.49
C ILE A 209 -7.60 37.65 10.93
N VAL A 210 -8.10 36.76 11.79
CA VAL A 210 -8.11 36.97 13.24
C VAL A 210 -6.84 36.34 13.79
N ASP A 211 -5.90 37.16 14.29
CA ASP A 211 -4.77 36.65 15.07
C ASP A 211 -5.23 36.31 16.50
N ILE A 212 -4.78 35.16 16.99
CA ILE A 212 -5.26 34.49 18.21
C ILE A 212 -4.01 34.05 19.01
N SER A 213 -3.12 35.02 19.24
CA SER A 213 -1.75 34.81 19.75
C SER A 213 -1.62 34.76 21.28
N GLY A 214 -2.70 35.01 22.03
CA GLY A 214 -2.74 34.81 23.49
C GLY A 214 -2.68 33.32 23.91
N PRO A 215 -2.26 33.00 25.16
CA PRO A 215 -2.03 31.61 25.60
C PRO A 215 -3.31 30.80 25.90
N SER A 216 -4.49 31.42 25.89
CA SER A 216 -5.80 30.75 26.05
C SER A 216 -6.91 31.68 25.59
N ASN A 217 -7.22 31.64 24.30
CA ASN A 217 -8.28 32.45 23.72
C ASN A 217 -9.56 31.61 23.59
N GLU A 218 -10.70 32.19 23.96
CA GLU A 218 -11.97 31.47 23.99
C GLU A 218 -12.93 31.98 22.91
N LEU A 219 -13.54 31.06 22.17
CA LEU A 219 -14.55 31.37 21.16
C LEU A 219 -15.93 31.00 21.73
N LEU A 220 -16.57 31.97 22.38
CA LEU A 220 -17.89 31.79 22.99
C LEU A 220 -18.98 31.69 21.90
N PHE A 221 -19.54 30.49 21.75
CA PHE A 221 -20.81 30.29 21.06
C PHE A 221 -21.94 30.32 22.10
N THR A 222 -22.96 31.16 21.88
CA THR A 222 -24.13 31.29 22.76
C THR A 222 -25.37 31.54 21.91
N ASP A 223 -26.49 30.87 22.21
CA ASP A 223 -27.76 31.03 21.48
C ASP A 223 -28.73 32.01 22.19
N THR A 224 -28.52 32.20 23.48
CA THR A 224 -29.34 33.00 24.40
C THR A 224 -28.44 33.71 25.42
N ALA A 225 -28.99 34.70 26.13
CA ALA A 225 -28.22 35.61 26.99
C ALA A 225 -27.85 35.02 28.37
N GLN A 226 -27.60 33.71 28.47
CA GLN A 226 -27.04 33.04 29.65
C GLN A 226 -25.88 32.14 29.21
N PRO A 227 -24.67 32.29 29.79
CA PRO A 227 -23.52 31.51 29.35
C PRO A 227 -23.70 30.04 29.69
N ILE A 228 -23.65 29.17 28.68
CA ILE A 228 -23.69 27.71 28.84
C ILE A 228 -22.40 27.28 29.57
N THR A 229 -22.49 27.04 30.88
CA THR A 229 -21.31 26.86 31.74
C THR A 229 -20.50 25.60 31.43
N VAL A 230 -21.16 24.54 30.94
CA VAL A 230 -20.55 23.24 30.59
C VAL A 230 -20.75 22.99 29.10
N GLY A 231 -19.66 22.73 28.37
CA GLY A 231 -19.69 22.52 26.92
C GLY A 231 -19.15 23.68 26.07
N ARG A 232 -18.81 24.84 26.66
CA ARG A 232 -18.03 25.91 25.99
C ARG A 232 -16.77 25.37 25.35
N PHE A 233 -16.38 25.92 24.20
CA PHE A 233 -15.18 25.52 23.46
C PHE A 233 -14.09 26.60 23.57
N ARG A 234 -12.83 26.19 23.77
CA ARG A 234 -11.66 27.07 23.64
C ARG A 234 -10.74 26.59 22.53
N VAL A 235 -9.99 27.53 21.95
CA VAL A 235 -8.93 27.25 20.97
C VAL A 235 -7.60 27.61 21.61
N VAL A 236 -6.76 26.61 21.87
CA VAL A 236 -5.47 26.79 22.55
C VAL A 236 -4.33 26.54 21.55
N PRO A 237 -3.53 27.55 21.20
CA PRO A 237 -2.25 27.33 20.55
C PRO A 237 -1.27 26.75 21.58
N SER A 238 -0.71 25.57 21.33
CA SER A 238 0.25 24.95 22.25
C SER A 238 1.25 24.07 21.50
N ASN A 239 2.55 24.29 21.74
CA ASN A 239 3.66 23.51 21.14
C ASN A 239 3.54 23.33 19.61
N GLY A 240 3.20 24.40 18.89
CA GLY A 240 3.00 24.37 17.44
C GLY A 240 1.75 23.61 16.96
N SER A 241 0.85 23.25 17.88
CA SER A 241 -0.41 22.54 17.59
C SER A 241 -1.63 23.43 17.84
N LEU A 242 -2.66 23.29 17.01
CA LEU A 242 -3.98 23.91 17.16
C LEU A 242 -4.88 22.95 17.95
N ILE A 243 -5.30 23.32 19.16
CA ILE A 243 -6.05 22.45 20.06
C ILE A 243 -7.46 22.99 20.31
N ILE A 244 -8.47 22.12 20.23
CA ILE A 244 -9.87 22.43 20.58
C ILE A 244 -10.27 21.61 21.81
N ASP A 245 -10.59 22.29 22.91
CA ASP A 245 -11.07 21.66 24.15
C ASP A 245 -12.52 22.09 24.47
N ARG A 246 -13.34 21.15 24.96
CA ARG A 246 -14.62 21.47 25.63
C ARG A 246 -14.43 21.61 27.13
N ASN A 247 -15.08 22.62 27.70
CA ASN A 247 -15.19 22.85 29.12
C ASN A 247 -16.03 21.77 29.80
N THR A 248 -15.50 21.11 30.82
CA THR A 248 -16.25 20.16 31.67
C THR A 248 -16.37 20.65 33.12
N ALA A 249 -15.84 21.83 33.44
CA ALA A 249 -15.94 22.41 34.77
C ALA A 249 -17.31 23.05 35.00
N ALA A 250 -17.98 22.67 36.08
CA ALA A 250 -19.29 23.22 36.46
C ALA A 250 -19.30 24.73 36.77
N LYS A 251 -18.12 25.38 36.83
CA LYS A 251 -17.92 26.82 37.01
C LYS A 251 -17.56 27.58 35.73
N GLY A 252 -17.35 26.89 34.61
CA GLY A 252 -17.01 27.51 33.33
C GLY A 252 -15.56 27.99 33.21
N ASP A 253 -14.70 27.67 34.19
CA ASP A 253 -13.31 28.14 34.29
C ASP A 253 -12.28 27.27 33.54
N PHE A 254 -12.73 26.22 32.82
CA PHE A 254 -11.87 25.21 32.17
C PHE A 254 -10.85 24.53 33.11
N SER A 255 -11.07 24.58 34.44
CA SER A 255 -10.25 23.84 35.41
C SER A 255 -10.28 22.33 35.17
N THR A 256 -11.38 21.82 34.63
CA THR A 256 -11.48 20.54 33.94
C THR A 256 -11.98 20.75 32.51
N TYR A 257 -11.41 19.98 31.58
CA TYR A 257 -11.75 20.04 30.16
C TYR A 257 -11.64 18.64 29.52
N ALA A 258 -12.37 18.45 28.43
CA ALA A 258 -12.26 17.29 27.55
C ALA A 258 -11.80 17.77 26.17
N ARG A 259 -10.57 17.44 25.79
CA ARG A 259 -10.04 17.77 24.46
C ARG A 259 -10.86 17.04 23.38
N VAL A 260 -11.20 17.77 22.33
CA VAL A 260 -12.00 17.27 21.20
C VAL A 260 -11.08 16.87 20.05
N CYS A 261 -10.19 17.77 19.64
CA CYS A 261 -9.13 17.48 18.68
C CYS A 261 -7.87 18.32 18.95
N ALA A 262 -6.75 17.87 18.40
CA ALA A 262 -5.53 18.67 18.23
C ALA A 262 -4.91 18.37 16.86
N ILE A 263 -4.54 19.42 16.12
CA ILE A 263 -3.84 19.34 14.84
C ILE A 263 -2.39 19.77 15.06
N ASP A 264 -1.41 18.94 14.72
CA ASP A 264 0.01 19.26 14.88
C ASP A 264 0.54 20.22 13.77
N GLY A 265 1.78 20.69 13.92
CA GLY A 265 2.44 21.57 12.96
C GLY A 265 2.73 20.94 11.57
N ASN A 266 2.44 19.65 11.39
CA ASN A 266 2.52 18.95 10.11
C ASN A 266 1.12 18.69 9.49
N GLY A 267 0.04 19.08 10.18
CA GLY A 267 -1.34 18.85 9.75
C GLY A 267 -1.98 17.55 10.26
N ASN A 268 -1.31 16.77 11.12
CA ASN A 268 -1.86 15.52 11.67
C ASN A 268 -2.92 15.84 12.72
N MET A 269 -4.17 15.41 12.47
CA MET A 269 -5.26 15.55 13.44
C MET A 269 -5.35 14.34 14.38
N SER A 270 -5.48 14.60 15.68
CA SER A 270 -5.66 13.62 16.74
C SER A 270 -6.92 13.93 17.57
N THR A 271 -7.69 12.91 17.96
CA THR A 271 -8.89 13.06 18.82
C THR A 271 -8.73 12.15 20.07
N PRO A 272 -8.86 12.65 21.31
CA PRO A 272 -8.60 11.84 22.52
C PRO A 272 -9.72 10.86 22.85
N ALA A 273 -10.96 11.20 22.51
CA ALA A 273 -12.00 10.22 22.26
C ALA A 273 -11.89 9.79 20.79
N GLY A 274 -12.09 8.50 20.50
CA GLY A 274 -12.17 8.03 19.11
C GLY A 274 -13.29 8.75 18.35
N ILE A 275 -13.11 8.88 17.03
CA ILE A 275 -14.09 9.52 16.13
C ILE A 275 -15.47 8.88 16.36
N VAL A 276 -16.45 9.70 16.74
CA VAL A 276 -17.70 9.20 17.34
C VAL A 276 -18.63 8.61 16.26
N ALA A 277 -18.55 7.29 16.10
CA ALA A 277 -19.50 6.36 15.46
C ALA A 277 -19.88 6.56 13.97
N ASP A 278 -20.24 7.77 13.54
CA ASP A 278 -20.99 7.99 12.29
C ASP A 278 -20.16 8.44 11.09
N LEU A 279 -18.86 8.75 11.25
CA LEU A 279 -17.96 9.01 10.12
C LEU A 279 -17.10 7.80 9.74
N ILE A 280 -16.57 7.07 10.73
CA ILE A 280 -15.89 5.77 10.56
C ILE A 280 -16.29 4.88 11.75
N LYS A 281 -16.72 3.63 11.47
CA LYS A 281 -17.32 2.74 12.47
C LYS A 281 -16.29 1.99 13.33
N THR A 282 -15.94 2.53 14.49
CA THR A 282 -15.53 1.71 15.65
C THR A 282 -16.61 1.76 16.73
N ARG A 283 -16.93 0.60 17.33
CA ARG A 283 -17.96 0.51 18.38
C ARG A 283 -17.33 0.91 19.71
N ALA A 284 -18.01 1.76 20.49
CA ALA A 284 -17.56 2.08 21.84
C ALA A 284 -17.48 0.80 22.72
N ASN A 285 -16.56 0.80 23.69
CA ASN A 285 -16.32 -0.27 24.67
C ASN A 285 -15.63 -1.56 24.16
N VAL A 286 -14.93 -1.53 23.02
CA VAL A 286 -13.90 -2.55 22.72
C VAL A 286 -12.64 -2.27 23.55
N ASN A 287 -12.65 -2.70 24.81
CA ASN A 287 -11.47 -2.65 25.67
C ASN A 287 -10.52 -3.79 25.28
N LEU A 288 -9.52 -3.49 24.45
CA LEU A 288 -8.51 -4.47 24.05
C LEU A 288 -7.67 -4.92 25.26
N PRO A 289 -7.30 -6.20 25.36
CA PRO A 289 -6.27 -6.66 26.29
C PRO A 289 -4.96 -5.88 26.08
N ALA A 290 -4.19 -5.67 27.15
CA ALA A 290 -2.99 -4.82 27.13
C ALA A 290 -1.93 -5.21 26.08
N TYR A 291 -1.94 -6.46 25.59
CA TYR A 291 -1.03 -6.96 24.56
C TYR A 291 -1.45 -6.64 23.11
N ASN A 292 -2.66 -6.12 22.87
CA ASN A 292 -3.19 -5.79 21.53
C ASN A 292 -3.29 -4.28 21.23
N ASN A 293 -2.90 -3.42 22.17
CA ASN A 293 -2.91 -1.97 22.01
C ASN A 293 -1.60 -1.45 21.38
N ASP A 294 -1.17 -2.08 20.28
CA ASP A 294 0.14 -1.87 19.65
C ASP A 294 0.21 -0.65 18.71
N GLY A 295 -0.90 0.07 18.54
CA GLY A 295 -0.98 1.32 17.78
C GLY A 295 -0.90 1.18 16.25
N ARG A 296 -1.02 -0.03 15.69
CA ARG A 296 -0.79 -0.29 14.25
C ARG A 296 -2.06 -0.40 13.39
N GLY A 297 -3.24 -0.53 14.01
CA GLY A 297 -4.51 -0.54 13.31
C GLY A 297 -4.99 0.86 12.98
N PHE A 298 -5.30 1.12 11.71
CA PHE A 298 -5.89 2.40 11.26
C PHE A 298 -7.39 2.29 10.91
N LEU A 299 -7.91 1.07 10.78
CA LEU A 299 -9.33 0.79 10.63
C LEU A 299 -9.66 -0.54 11.33
N GLU A 300 -10.61 -0.51 12.25
CA GLU A 300 -11.16 -1.69 12.91
C GLU A 300 -12.69 -1.71 12.75
N PHE A 301 -13.28 -2.90 12.64
CA PHE A 301 -14.74 -3.09 12.55
C PHE A 301 -15.12 -4.49 13.04
N GLY A 302 -16.28 -4.65 13.66
CA GLY A 302 -16.70 -5.95 14.19
C GLY A 302 -17.86 -5.87 15.17
N GLY A 303 -18.05 -6.96 15.91
CA GLY A 303 -19.08 -7.09 16.93
C GLY A 303 -18.65 -8.03 18.05
N ASP A 304 -19.60 -8.45 18.87
CA ASP A 304 -19.39 -9.04 20.20
C ASP A 304 -18.92 -10.52 20.16
N THR A 305 -18.19 -10.91 19.10
CA THR A 305 -17.68 -12.27 18.87
C THR A 305 -16.43 -12.29 18.00
N VAL A 306 -16.31 -11.39 17.02
CA VAL A 306 -15.14 -11.26 16.12
C VAL A 306 -14.88 -9.79 15.82
N ILE A 307 -13.61 -9.39 15.95
CA ILE A 307 -13.08 -8.06 15.60
C ILE A 307 -12.22 -8.21 14.35
N TRP A 308 -12.39 -7.32 13.37
CA TRP A 308 -11.53 -7.21 12.18
C TRP A 308 -10.67 -5.95 12.28
N ARG A 309 -9.41 -6.06 11.85
CA ARG A 309 -8.42 -4.98 11.85
C ARG A 309 -7.70 -4.93 10.52
N LEU A 310 -7.62 -3.74 9.92
CA LEU A 310 -6.73 -3.41 8.81
C LEU A 310 -5.54 -2.61 9.35
N TYR A 311 -4.33 -3.13 9.15
CA TYR A 311 -3.11 -2.65 9.81
C TYR A 311 -1.86 -2.91 8.96
N SER A 312 -0.78 -2.19 9.24
CA SER A 312 0.54 -2.41 8.62
C SER A 312 1.51 -3.06 9.61
N VAL A 313 2.30 -4.05 9.17
CA VAL A 313 3.24 -4.77 10.05
C VAL A 313 4.71 -4.53 9.69
N GLY A 314 5.48 -4.12 10.71
CA GLY A 314 6.94 -4.05 10.67
C GLY A 314 7.51 -2.90 9.83
N PRO A 315 8.84 -2.77 9.77
CA PRO A 315 9.52 -1.77 8.93
C PRO A 315 9.34 -2.01 7.43
N THR A 316 8.78 -3.16 7.03
CA THR A 316 8.43 -3.48 5.65
C THR A 316 7.04 -3.03 5.24
N GLY A 317 6.15 -2.63 6.17
CA GLY A 317 4.88 -1.97 5.80
C GLY A 317 3.83 -2.84 5.08
N ASN A 318 3.91 -4.18 5.18
CA ASN A 318 2.90 -5.08 4.60
C ASN A 318 1.49 -4.72 5.12
N LEU A 319 0.53 -4.55 4.22
CA LEU A 319 -0.87 -4.25 4.56
C LEU A 319 -1.62 -5.56 4.86
N ILE A 320 -2.22 -5.68 6.04
CA ILE A 320 -2.83 -6.92 6.53
C ILE A 320 -4.27 -6.67 6.96
N LEU A 321 -5.19 -7.54 6.52
CA LEU A 321 -6.53 -7.68 7.10
C LEU A 321 -6.56 -8.91 8.00
N GLY A 322 -6.55 -8.67 9.31
CA GLY A 322 -6.64 -9.70 10.35
C GLY A 322 -8.02 -9.75 10.99
N SER A 323 -8.36 -10.90 11.54
CA SER A 323 -9.52 -11.10 12.41
C SER A 323 -9.07 -11.70 13.75
N TYR A 324 -9.73 -11.28 14.82
CA TYR A 324 -9.38 -11.60 16.21
C TYR A 324 -10.64 -12.02 16.97
N ASN A 325 -10.47 -12.88 17.97
CA ASN A 325 -11.50 -13.14 18.96
C ASN A 325 -11.59 -11.96 19.94
N VAL A 326 -12.70 -11.84 20.67
CA VAL A 326 -12.91 -10.75 21.65
C VAL A 326 -11.93 -10.77 22.83
N ASP A 327 -11.29 -11.92 23.09
CA ASP A 327 -10.23 -12.07 24.10
C ASP A 327 -8.86 -11.56 23.65
N GLY A 328 -8.74 -11.06 22.41
CA GLY A 328 -7.53 -10.58 21.77
C GLY A 328 -6.72 -11.62 20.99
N THR A 329 -7.06 -12.90 21.06
CA THR A 329 -6.32 -13.93 20.31
C THR A 329 -6.52 -13.79 18.80
N ASN A 330 -5.44 -13.96 18.03
CA ASN A 330 -5.51 -13.95 16.57
C ASN A 330 -6.36 -15.14 16.11
N ARG A 331 -7.43 -14.85 15.37
CA ARG A 331 -8.41 -15.83 14.92
C ARG A 331 -8.00 -16.36 13.54
N HIS A 332 -7.99 -15.50 12.53
CA HIS A 332 -7.61 -15.81 11.15
C HIS A 332 -7.05 -14.55 10.48
N GLN A 333 -6.03 -14.68 9.63
CA GLN A 333 -5.51 -13.60 8.79
C GLN A 333 -5.85 -13.87 7.30
N PRO A 334 -7.10 -13.65 6.85
CA PRO A 334 -7.54 -14.09 5.53
C PRO A 334 -6.89 -13.33 4.36
N PHE A 335 -6.31 -12.14 4.55
CA PHE A 335 -5.71 -11.38 3.46
C PHE A 335 -4.52 -10.51 3.89
N TYR A 336 -3.50 -10.42 3.04
CA TYR A 336 -2.46 -9.40 3.10
C TYR A 336 -1.89 -9.05 1.72
N ILE A 337 -1.28 -7.86 1.62
CA ILE A 337 -0.43 -7.44 0.49
C ILE A 337 1.01 -7.34 1.00
N ASN A 338 1.92 -8.03 0.32
CA ASN A 338 3.37 -7.86 0.54
C ASN A 338 3.81 -6.53 -0.10
N TYR A 339 4.35 -5.62 0.70
CA TYR A 339 4.80 -4.30 0.26
C TYR A 339 5.96 -4.39 -0.73
N THR A 340 6.94 -5.25 -0.47
CA THR A 340 8.17 -5.38 -1.27
C THR A 340 7.92 -5.99 -2.64
N THR A 341 6.95 -6.89 -2.77
CA THR A 341 6.64 -7.57 -4.05
C THR A 341 5.34 -7.13 -4.70
N GLY A 342 4.53 -6.31 -4.02
CA GLY A 342 3.17 -5.94 -4.44
C GLY A 342 2.17 -7.10 -4.46
N GLN A 343 2.57 -8.30 -4.02
CA GLN A 343 1.78 -9.52 -4.19
C GLN A 343 0.64 -9.63 -3.16
N TRP A 344 -0.52 -10.04 -3.64
CA TRP A 344 -1.73 -10.29 -2.86
C TRP A 344 -1.73 -11.75 -2.41
N ALA A 345 -1.95 -12.00 -1.12
CA ALA A 345 -1.91 -13.33 -0.54
C ALA A 345 -3.03 -13.53 0.48
N PHE A 346 -3.60 -14.73 0.51
CA PHE A 346 -4.69 -15.09 1.42
C PHE A 346 -4.18 -16.10 2.45
N GLY A 347 -4.18 -15.74 3.74
CA GLY A 347 -3.76 -16.64 4.83
C GLY A 347 -4.81 -17.70 5.21
N VAL A 348 -5.97 -17.66 4.56
CA VAL A 348 -7.00 -18.70 4.59
C VAL A 348 -7.51 -18.84 3.16
N ARG A 349 -7.72 -20.07 2.67
CA ARG A 349 -8.30 -20.33 1.34
C ARG A 349 -9.66 -19.61 1.19
N PRO A 350 -9.84 -18.62 0.30
CA PRO A 350 -11.15 -18.06 0.02
C PRO A 350 -12.00 -19.06 -0.77
N ASN A 351 -13.24 -19.25 -0.33
CA ASN A 351 -14.25 -20.03 -1.04
C ASN A 351 -15.15 -19.06 -1.83
N PHE A 352 -15.10 -19.10 -3.15
CA PHE A 352 -15.94 -18.26 -4.01
C PHE A 352 -17.19 -19.03 -4.41
N ALA A 353 -18.23 -18.94 -3.57
CA ALA A 353 -19.57 -19.48 -3.82
C ALA A 353 -19.62 -20.99 -4.16
N GLY A 354 -18.72 -21.79 -3.57
CA GLY A 354 -18.59 -23.23 -3.81
C GLY A 354 -17.45 -23.62 -4.76
N HIS A 355 -16.79 -22.65 -5.39
CA HIS A 355 -15.63 -22.87 -6.25
C HIS A 355 -14.32 -22.47 -5.53
N GLU A 356 -13.30 -23.33 -5.61
CA GLU A 356 -11.94 -22.94 -5.24
C GLU A 356 -11.31 -22.10 -6.38
N PRO A 357 -10.70 -20.94 -6.10
CA PRO A 357 -10.17 -20.02 -7.12
C PRO A 357 -8.82 -20.42 -7.72
N TRP A 358 -8.21 -21.52 -7.25
CA TRP A 358 -6.98 -22.11 -7.78
C TRP A 358 -7.24 -23.51 -8.37
N ASP A 359 -8.30 -23.65 -9.16
CA ASP A 359 -8.22 -24.67 -10.22
C ASP A 359 -6.87 -24.49 -10.95
N THR A 360 -6.27 -25.64 -11.24
CA THR A 360 -4.83 -25.96 -11.35
C THR A 360 -3.96 -25.06 -12.23
N GLY A 361 -4.54 -24.17 -13.04
CA GLY A 361 -3.85 -23.40 -14.09
C GLY A 361 -2.94 -22.24 -13.66
N ASN A 362 -2.88 -21.87 -12.37
CA ASN A 362 -2.12 -20.68 -11.90
C ASN A 362 -0.96 -20.97 -10.93
N LEU A 363 -0.65 -22.24 -10.66
CA LEU A 363 0.64 -22.64 -10.09
C LEU A 363 1.45 -23.34 -11.20
N PRO A 364 2.72 -22.93 -11.49
CA PRO A 364 3.49 -23.51 -12.60
C PRO A 364 3.73 -25.03 -12.53
N ASN A 365 3.53 -25.65 -11.37
CA ASN A 365 3.19 -27.08 -11.21
C ASN A 365 2.82 -27.36 -9.74
N PRO A 366 1.65 -27.94 -9.47
CA PRO A 366 1.46 -28.82 -8.32
C PRO A 366 0.93 -30.18 -8.78
N ILE A 367 1.68 -31.25 -8.52
CA ILE A 367 1.16 -32.61 -8.63
C ILE A 367 -0.02 -32.77 -7.64
N THR A 368 -1.19 -33.14 -8.15
CA THR A 368 -2.33 -33.55 -7.32
C THR A 368 -2.10 -34.97 -6.79
N THR A 369 -2.78 -35.33 -5.70
CA THR A 369 -2.62 -36.64 -5.04
C THR A 369 -2.99 -37.85 -5.91
N ASP A 370 -3.73 -37.62 -6.99
CA ASP A 370 -4.13 -38.66 -7.96
C ASP A 370 -3.14 -38.82 -9.14
N GLY A 371 -2.04 -38.07 -9.14
CA GLY A 371 -0.93 -38.20 -10.09
C GLY A 371 -0.92 -37.14 -11.20
N GLY A 372 -0.17 -36.06 -11.00
CA GLY A 372 0.13 -35.07 -12.05
C GLY A 372 1.33 -35.48 -12.93
N GLY A 373 1.27 -35.16 -14.23
CA GLY A 373 2.35 -35.41 -15.19
C GLY A 373 3.44 -34.34 -15.19
N LEU A 374 4.67 -34.70 -15.60
CA LEU A 374 5.85 -33.83 -15.56
C LEU A 374 6.18 -33.24 -16.95
N THR A 375 6.31 -31.91 -17.04
CA THR A 375 6.59 -31.22 -18.32
C THR A 375 8.10 -31.17 -18.60
N ALA A 376 8.57 -31.96 -19.56
CA ALA A 376 9.96 -31.95 -20.01
C ALA A 376 10.21 -30.89 -21.10
N ASN A 377 11.00 -29.86 -20.79
CA ASN A 377 11.29 -28.74 -21.71
C ASN A 377 12.23 -29.09 -22.89
N ARG A 378 12.43 -30.40 -23.14
CA ARG A 378 13.12 -31.00 -24.30
C ARG A 378 12.48 -32.33 -24.73
N GLY A 379 11.15 -32.33 -24.92
CA GLY A 379 10.49 -33.27 -25.84
C GLY A 379 9.66 -34.41 -25.24
N PHE A 380 8.33 -34.26 -25.32
CA PHE A 380 7.33 -35.34 -25.23
C PHE A 380 6.16 -35.03 -26.18
N ASN A 381 6.01 -35.76 -27.30
CA ASN A 381 4.85 -35.60 -28.21
C ASN A 381 4.70 -36.77 -29.20
N PHE A 382 3.47 -37.23 -29.44
CA PHE A 382 3.10 -37.94 -30.66
C PHE A 382 1.69 -37.48 -31.11
N GLY A 383 1.48 -37.17 -32.40
CA GLY A 383 0.19 -36.75 -32.99
C GLY A 383 0.06 -37.17 -34.47
N VAL A 384 -1.10 -36.95 -35.12
CA VAL A 384 -1.46 -37.69 -36.35
C VAL A 384 -1.87 -36.81 -37.57
N GLY A 385 -0.90 -36.35 -38.38
CA GLY A 385 -1.08 -35.63 -39.66
C GLY A 385 0.04 -35.72 -40.74
N TYR A 386 0.35 -36.91 -41.26
CA TYR A 386 1.22 -37.18 -42.45
C TYR A 386 2.78 -36.95 -42.42
N GLY A 387 3.54 -36.81 -41.33
CA GLY A 387 3.26 -36.23 -40.01
C GLY A 387 2.52 -37.07 -38.98
N ARG A 388 2.57 -38.42 -39.03
CA ARG A 388 1.88 -39.28 -38.03
C ARG A 388 2.87 -39.98 -37.08
N SER A 389 2.56 -39.91 -35.79
CA SER A 389 3.36 -40.41 -34.67
C SER A 389 2.40 -41.17 -33.71
N ALA A 390 2.79 -42.37 -33.24
CA ALA A 390 2.00 -43.21 -32.31
C ALA A 390 2.33 -42.99 -30.82
N LEU A 391 3.59 -43.22 -30.40
CA LEU A 391 4.34 -42.43 -29.33
C LEU A 391 6.65 -40.54 -29.87
N GLN A 392 7.22 -39.57 -29.07
CA GLN A 392 8.61 -39.11 -29.12
C GLN A 392 9.05 -38.70 -27.71
N VAL A 393 10.16 -39.28 -27.24
CA VAL A 393 10.88 -38.90 -26.01
C VAL A 393 12.33 -38.69 -26.42
N SER A 394 12.81 -37.45 -26.49
CA SER A 394 14.18 -37.17 -26.94
C SER A 394 14.69 -35.74 -26.70
N SER A 395 15.80 -35.64 -25.96
CA SER A 395 16.99 -34.95 -26.47
C SER A 395 18.23 -35.71 -25.95
N ASN A 396 19.18 -36.12 -26.78
CA ASN A 396 20.21 -35.25 -27.36
C ASN A 396 20.95 -34.39 -26.30
N GLY A 397 21.45 -35.09 -25.28
CA GLY A 397 22.50 -34.67 -24.34
C GLY A 397 23.42 -35.87 -24.04
N THR A 398 24.31 -35.76 -23.07
CA THR A 398 25.13 -36.90 -22.58
C THR A 398 24.29 -37.99 -21.90
N ASP A 399 23.16 -37.60 -21.34
CA ASP A 399 22.36 -38.42 -20.43
C ASP A 399 21.24 -39.10 -21.24
N SER A 400 21.62 -40.13 -22.01
CA SER A 400 20.71 -40.88 -22.88
C SER A 400 19.93 -41.96 -22.14
N ILE A 401 18.72 -42.26 -22.62
CA ILE A 401 18.03 -43.53 -22.34
C ILE A 401 18.96 -44.69 -22.78
N GLY A 402 19.10 -45.73 -21.95
CA GLY A 402 19.98 -46.88 -22.20
C GLY A 402 20.94 -47.20 -21.05
N GLY A 403 22.05 -47.87 -21.39
CA GLY A 403 23.12 -48.30 -20.47
C GLY A 403 23.92 -49.49 -21.04
N ALA A 404 24.92 -49.99 -20.31
CA ALA A 404 25.85 -51.03 -20.79
C ALA A 404 25.16 -52.36 -21.16
N PHE A 405 25.77 -53.16 -22.06
CA PHE A 405 25.19 -54.43 -22.50
C PHE A 405 25.07 -55.48 -21.38
N SER A 406 26.05 -55.54 -20.48
CA SER A 406 26.08 -56.42 -19.31
C SER A 406 25.06 -56.03 -18.23
N GLU A 407 24.78 -54.74 -18.05
CA GLU A 407 24.02 -54.20 -16.91
C GLU A 407 22.50 -54.12 -17.16
N TRP A 408 21.96 -55.11 -17.89
CA TRP A 408 20.61 -55.08 -18.43
C TRP A 408 19.48 -55.00 -17.39
N ASN A 409 19.77 -55.40 -16.15
CA ASN A 409 18.85 -55.45 -15.01
C ASN A 409 19.23 -54.49 -13.86
N ALA A 410 20.23 -53.62 -14.06
CA ALA A 410 20.79 -52.79 -12.98
C ALA A 410 20.77 -51.29 -13.29
N SER A 411 21.53 -50.86 -14.30
CA SER A 411 21.85 -49.43 -14.51
C SER A 411 21.10 -48.76 -15.66
N ARG A 412 20.21 -49.49 -16.35
CA ARG A 412 19.56 -48.97 -17.57
C ARG A 412 18.33 -48.15 -17.26
N THR A 413 18.27 -46.92 -17.79
CA THR A 413 17.01 -46.17 -17.89
C THR A 413 16.22 -46.68 -19.09
N PRO A 414 14.98 -47.20 -18.93
CA PRO A 414 14.14 -47.64 -20.04
C PRO A 414 13.33 -46.47 -20.63
N ALA A 415 12.91 -46.60 -21.90
CA ALA A 415 11.95 -45.67 -22.53
C ALA A 415 10.49 -45.92 -22.09
N LEU A 416 10.21 -47.11 -21.57
CA LEU A 416 8.94 -47.55 -21.01
C LEU A 416 9.24 -48.55 -19.89
N GLN A 417 8.83 -48.26 -18.66
CA GLN A 417 8.90 -49.18 -17.53
C GLN A 417 7.50 -49.71 -17.24
N ILE A 418 7.42 -51.00 -16.91
CA ILE A 418 6.20 -51.67 -16.44
C ILE A 418 6.58 -52.26 -15.09
N ASP A 419 6.15 -51.60 -14.02
CA ASP A 419 6.45 -52.07 -12.68
C ASP A 419 5.60 -53.31 -12.35
N CYS A 420 6.28 -54.35 -11.87
CA CYS A 420 5.69 -55.65 -11.51
C CYS A 420 5.71 -55.81 -9.97
N PRO A 421 4.84 -55.10 -9.21
CA PRO A 421 4.91 -55.00 -7.74
C PRO A 421 4.67 -56.30 -6.96
N SER A 422 4.41 -57.42 -7.65
CA SER A 422 4.24 -58.73 -7.04
C SER A 422 4.71 -59.85 -7.96
N ASN A 423 5.56 -60.74 -7.44
CA ASN A 423 6.15 -61.88 -8.17
C ASN A 423 5.13 -62.95 -8.59
N VAL A 424 3.89 -62.93 -8.05
CA VAL A 424 2.79 -63.81 -8.49
C VAL A 424 1.99 -63.26 -9.68
N GLY A 425 2.27 -62.03 -10.13
CA GLY A 425 1.47 -61.34 -11.14
C GLY A 425 1.85 -61.64 -12.60
N ALA A 426 0.85 -61.55 -13.48
CA ALA A 426 1.03 -61.31 -14.90
C ALA A 426 0.75 -59.84 -15.21
N TYR A 427 1.67 -59.19 -15.94
CA TYR A 427 1.65 -57.76 -16.20
C TYR A 427 1.61 -57.48 -17.70
N MET A 428 0.51 -56.87 -18.12
CA MET A 428 0.21 -56.59 -19.53
C MET A 428 0.96 -55.33 -20.00
N GLY A 429 1.94 -55.51 -20.89
CA GLY A 429 2.77 -54.41 -21.37
C GLY A 429 2.19 -53.68 -22.58
N ILE A 430 1.61 -54.43 -23.53
CA ILE A 430 0.98 -53.87 -24.73
C ILE A 430 -0.28 -54.69 -25.05
N ARG A 431 -1.39 -54.03 -25.40
CA ARG A 431 -2.62 -54.68 -25.82
C ARG A 431 -3.29 -53.96 -26.97
N TRP A 432 -3.63 -54.72 -28.00
CA TRP A 432 -4.46 -54.28 -29.13
C TRP A 432 -5.89 -54.78 -28.89
N THR A 433 -6.85 -53.87 -28.82
CA THR A 433 -8.25 -54.19 -28.57
C THR A 433 -9.12 -53.27 -29.41
N GLN A 434 -10.09 -53.85 -30.13
CA GLN A 434 -11.19 -53.09 -30.71
C GLN A 434 -12.18 -52.80 -29.58
N TRP A 435 -12.20 -51.55 -29.10
CA TRP A 435 -13.03 -51.13 -27.98
C TRP A 435 -14.50 -51.48 -28.23
N GLY A 436 -15.18 -51.98 -27.19
CA GLY A 436 -16.56 -52.47 -27.26
C GLY A 436 -16.78 -53.79 -28.03
N MET A 437 -15.74 -54.39 -28.61
CA MET A 437 -15.86 -55.59 -29.47
C MET A 437 -15.02 -56.77 -28.97
N ARG A 438 -13.71 -56.79 -29.26
CA ARG A 438 -12.83 -57.92 -28.90
C ARG A 438 -11.36 -57.52 -28.74
N HIS A 439 -10.63 -58.31 -27.98
CA HIS A 439 -9.17 -58.25 -27.95
C HIS A 439 -8.63 -58.83 -29.26
N LEU A 440 -7.53 -58.25 -29.77
CA LEU A 440 -6.91 -58.66 -31.03
C LEU A 440 -5.57 -59.36 -30.74
N ALA A 441 -4.75 -58.76 -29.88
CA ALA A 441 -3.53 -59.36 -29.34
C ALA A 441 -3.11 -58.68 -28.03
N ALA A 442 -2.23 -59.32 -27.27
CA ALA A 442 -1.54 -58.73 -26.12
C ALA A 442 -0.13 -59.31 -25.96
N ILE A 443 0.77 -58.55 -25.33
CA ILE A 443 2.09 -58.99 -24.87
C ILE A 443 2.16 -58.76 -23.36
N ASP A 444 2.28 -59.86 -22.63
CA ASP A 444 2.23 -59.90 -21.17
C ASP A 444 3.54 -60.49 -20.64
N CYS A 445 4.03 -59.96 -19.51
CA CYS A 445 5.17 -60.50 -18.78
C CYS A 445 4.68 -61.16 -17.49
N TYR A 446 4.98 -62.43 -17.29
CA TYR A 446 4.67 -63.14 -16.05
C TYR A 446 5.90 -63.20 -15.15
N ALA A 447 5.77 -62.71 -13.92
CA ALA A 447 6.88 -62.53 -12.99
C ALA A 447 7.42 -63.84 -12.38
N GLY A 448 6.71 -64.96 -12.56
CA GLY A 448 7.16 -66.32 -12.21
C GLY A 448 6.15 -67.12 -11.38
N GLY A 449 5.50 -66.47 -10.41
CA GLY A 449 4.69 -67.14 -9.38
C GLY A 449 5.39 -67.23 -8.02
N SER A 450 6.70 -67.01 -7.98
CA SER A 450 7.56 -66.96 -6.79
C SER A 450 8.98 -66.55 -7.21
N ASP A 451 9.86 -66.25 -6.26
CA ASP A 451 11.27 -65.91 -6.55
C ASP A 451 12.09 -67.10 -7.08
N ALA A 452 11.55 -68.32 -7.05
CA ALA A 452 12.19 -69.55 -7.51
C ALA A 452 11.67 -70.03 -8.89
N THR A 453 10.76 -69.29 -9.52
CA THR A 453 10.12 -69.70 -10.78
C THR A 453 10.54 -68.80 -11.93
N VAL A 454 10.75 -69.41 -13.11
CA VAL A 454 11.32 -68.72 -14.27
C VAL A 454 10.27 -67.80 -14.90
N PRO A 455 10.52 -66.47 -15.01
CA PRO A 455 9.59 -65.57 -15.67
C PRO A 455 9.54 -65.83 -17.18
N TYR A 456 8.44 -65.43 -17.82
CA TYR A 456 8.29 -65.54 -19.27
C TYR A 456 7.53 -64.35 -19.86
N ILE A 457 7.84 -64.04 -21.12
CA ILE A 457 7.04 -63.13 -21.95
C ILE A 457 6.09 -63.98 -22.80
N SER A 458 4.82 -63.61 -22.83
CA SER A 458 3.77 -64.28 -23.59
C SER A 458 3.15 -63.39 -24.65
N MET A 459 2.82 -63.97 -25.80
CA MET A 459 2.09 -63.32 -26.88
C MET A 459 0.74 -64.01 -27.06
N HIS A 460 -0.33 -63.25 -26.90
CA HIS A 460 -1.71 -63.70 -27.05
C HIS A 460 -2.27 -63.15 -28.36
N VAL A 461 -2.92 -63.98 -29.18
CA VAL A 461 -3.41 -63.58 -30.51
C VAL A 461 -4.80 -64.13 -30.77
N GLY A 462 -5.79 -63.24 -30.98
CA GLY A 462 -7.19 -63.62 -31.11
C GLY A 462 -7.70 -64.37 -29.88
N GLY A 463 -8.14 -65.62 -30.07
CA GLY A 463 -8.52 -66.54 -28.98
C GLY A 463 -7.38 -67.46 -28.51
N CYS A 464 -6.20 -67.38 -29.11
CA CYS A 464 -5.05 -68.23 -28.78
C CYS A 464 -4.25 -67.57 -27.63
N VAL A 465 -4.36 -68.16 -26.44
CA VAL A 465 -3.66 -67.77 -25.21
C VAL A 465 -2.28 -68.43 -25.24
N ASN A 466 -1.22 -67.66 -24.98
CA ASN A 466 0.16 -68.17 -25.03
C ASN A 466 0.55 -68.75 -26.40
N ALA A 467 0.12 -68.08 -27.49
CA ALA A 467 0.38 -68.49 -28.87
C ALA A 467 1.88 -68.64 -29.15
N PHE A 468 2.68 -67.75 -28.59
CA PHE A 468 4.13 -67.87 -28.45
C PHE A 468 4.54 -67.45 -27.03
N THR A 469 5.47 -68.19 -26.41
CA THR A 469 6.12 -67.77 -25.15
C THR A 469 7.63 -67.88 -25.22
N PHE A 470 8.30 -66.93 -24.56
CA PHE A 470 9.74 -66.85 -24.39
C PHE A 470 10.07 -66.98 -22.91
N GLY A 471 10.61 -68.13 -22.49
CA GLY A 471 10.97 -68.39 -21.09
C GLY A 471 12.36 -67.87 -20.75
N GLY A 472 12.54 -67.33 -19.53
CA GLY A 472 13.83 -66.83 -19.04
C GLY A 472 14.95 -67.87 -18.95
N SER A 473 14.64 -69.16 -19.12
CA SER A 473 15.59 -70.27 -19.28
C SER A 473 16.08 -70.47 -20.73
N GLY A 474 15.72 -69.57 -21.65
CA GLY A 474 16.10 -69.64 -23.07
C GLY A 474 15.17 -70.48 -23.93
N THR A 475 13.97 -70.83 -23.44
CA THR A 475 12.98 -71.62 -24.19
C THR A 475 12.10 -70.75 -25.08
N LEU A 476 11.78 -71.27 -26.27
CA LEU A 476 10.70 -70.80 -27.13
C LEU A 476 9.64 -71.89 -27.21
N VAL A 477 8.37 -71.53 -27.01
CA VAL A 477 7.22 -72.40 -27.28
C VAL A 477 6.31 -71.70 -28.27
N ALA A 478 5.81 -72.46 -29.25
CA ALA A 478 4.77 -72.04 -30.19
C ALA A 478 3.62 -73.05 -30.11
N GLN A 479 2.37 -72.57 -30.10
CA GLN A 479 1.19 -73.45 -30.11
C GLN A 479 0.84 -73.96 -31.53
N GLY A 480 1.43 -73.38 -32.56
CA GLY A 480 1.27 -73.74 -33.97
C GLY A 480 2.59 -74.03 -34.68
N ASP A 481 2.49 -74.46 -35.94
CA ASP A 481 3.63 -74.84 -36.77
C ASP A 481 4.58 -73.65 -37.03
N ILE A 482 5.91 -73.88 -36.95
CA ILE A 482 6.93 -72.86 -37.17
C ILE A 482 7.43 -72.93 -38.62
N HIS A 483 7.03 -71.95 -39.43
CA HIS A 483 7.45 -71.82 -40.83
C HIS A 483 8.76 -71.04 -40.95
N ALA A 484 9.79 -71.68 -41.51
CA ALA A 484 11.11 -71.10 -41.77
C ALA A 484 11.27 -70.73 -43.26
N GLY A 485 11.67 -69.49 -43.52
CA GLY A 485 11.73 -68.93 -44.87
C GLY A 485 10.33 -68.76 -45.49
N ASN A 486 10.24 -68.77 -46.83
CA ASN A 486 8.97 -68.65 -47.55
C ASN A 486 8.18 -69.98 -47.55
N GLY A 487 7.87 -70.51 -46.36
CA GLY A 487 7.29 -71.86 -46.17
C GLY A 487 8.24 -73.01 -46.53
N GLY A 488 9.57 -72.75 -46.53
CA GLY A 488 10.56 -73.70 -47.05
C GLY A 488 10.93 -74.81 -46.07
N GLY A 489 11.10 -74.46 -44.80
CA GLY A 489 11.06 -75.42 -43.70
C GLY A 489 9.77 -75.22 -42.92
N ILE A 490 9.17 -76.29 -42.41
CA ILE A 490 8.06 -76.19 -41.46
C ILE A 490 8.33 -77.18 -40.34
N LEU A 491 8.58 -76.71 -39.12
CA LEU A 491 8.53 -77.56 -37.94
C LEU A 491 7.07 -77.62 -37.49
N ALA A 492 6.41 -78.74 -37.75
CA ALA A 492 5.03 -78.94 -37.37
C ALA A 492 4.89 -79.17 -35.86
N THR A 493 3.70 -78.89 -35.33
CA THR A 493 3.24 -79.13 -33.95
C THR A 493 3.44 -80.57 -33.45
N ASN A 494 3.57 -81.55 -34.35
CA ASN A 494 3.89 -82.94 -34.03
C ASN A 494 5.41 -83.27 -34.05
N GLY A 495 6.28 -82.27 -34.17
CA GLY A 495 7.74 -82.41 -34.23
C GLY A 495 8.31 -82.80 -35.61
N ASN A 496 7.46 -82.99 -36.62
CA ASN A 496 7.90 -83.34 -37.98
C ASN A 496 8.42 -82.10 -38.73
N VAL A 497 9.35 -82.30 -39.67
CA VAL A 497 10.01 -81.20 -40.41
C VAL A 497 9.71 -81.29 -41.90
N TYR A 498 9.05 -80.29 -42.48
CA TYR A 498 8.88 -80.21 -43.93
C TYR A 498 10.20 -79.86 -44.63
N MET A 499 10.51 -80.57 -45.71
CA MET A 499 11.69 -80.42 -46.53
C MET A 499 11.31 -79.85 -47.90
N SER A 500 11.36 -78.52 -48.07
CA SER A 500 11.09 -77.86 -49.37
C SER A 500 11.83 -78.47 -50.55
N TRP A 501 13.13 -78.77 -50.38
CA TRP A 501 13.97 -79.36 -51.42
C TRP A 501 13.53 -80.77 -51.85
N ALA A 502 12.78 -81.49 -51.00
CA ALA A 502 12.17 -82.79 -51.30
C ALA A 502 10.66 -82.70 -51.60
N GLY A 503 10.04 -81.53 -51.39
CA GLY A 503 8.59 -81.32 -51.53
C GLY A 503 7.72 -82.11 -50.54
N GLN A 504 8.30 -82.65 -49.46
CA GLN A 504 7.65 -83.62 -48.56
C GLN A 504 8.07 -83.43 -47.10
N TRP A 505 7.34 -84.06 -46.17
CA TRP A 505 7.73 -84.14 -44.76
C TRP A 505 8.92 -85.10 -44.56
N LEU A 506 9.78 -84.80 -43.59
CA LEU A 506 10.93 -85.62 -43.17
C LEU A 506 10.54 -87.08 -42.92
N SER A 507 9.41 -87.33 -42.24
CA SER A 507 8.91 -88.70 -42.04
C SER A 507 8.59 -89.39 -43.36
N THR A 508 7.82 -88.75 -44.25
CA THR A 508 7.48 -89.27 -45.58
C THR A 508 8.73 -89.52 -46.41
N TYR A 509 9.68 -88.58 -46.38
CA TYR A 509 10.92 -88.63 -47.15
C TYR A 509 11.86 -89.75 -46.69
N LEU A 510 12.04 -89.95 -45.38
CA LEU A 510 12.80 -91.09 -44.83
C LEU A 510 12.14 -92.44 -45.18
N THR A 511 10.81 -92.50 -45.09
CA THR A 511 10.04 -93.67 -45.54
C THR A 511 10.22 -93.92 -47.04
N SER A 512 10.18 -92.90 -47.89
CA SER A 512 10.34 -93.06 -49.35
C SER A 512 11.77 -93.38 -49.77
N LEU A 513 12.79 -92.77 -49.16
CA LEU A 513 14.21 -93.12 -49.37
C LEU A 513 14.46 -94.61 -49.08
N SER A 514 13.77 -95.13 -48.07
CA SER A 514 13.86 -96.53 -47.65
C SER A 514 12.94 -97.46 -48.46
N GLY A 515 12.21 -96.96 -49.45
CA GLY A 515 11.23 -97.74 -50.23
C GLY A 515 10.14 -98.37 -49.36
N GLY A 516 9.64 -97.65 -48.36
CA GLY A 516 8.69 -98.12 -47.35
C GLY A 516 9.32 -98.89 -46.18
N LYS A 517 10.51 -99.48 -46.35
CA LYS A 517 11.13 -100.44 -45.41
C LYS A 517 11.41 -99.88 -44.00
N ALA A 518 11.50 -98.56 -43.85
CA ALA A 518 11.66 -97.92 -42.55
C ALA A 518 10.35 -97.84 -41.73
N ASN A 519 9.19 -97.86 -42.38
CA ASN A 519 7.89 -97.60 -41.74
C ASN A 519 7.38 -98.79 -40.91
N SER A 520 7.70 -100.02 -41.33
CA SER A 520 7.43 -101.25 -40.55
C SER A 520 8.51 -101.52 -39.48
N GLY A 521 9.58 -100.70 -39.47
CA GLY A 521 10.78 -100.89 -38.66
C GLY A 521 11.67 -102.03 -39.20
N ALA A 522 12.97 -101.77 -39.32
CA ALA A 522 13.96 -102.82 -39.57
C ALA A 522 14.29 -103.59 -38.26
N VAL A 523 13.25 -104.09 -37.58
CA VAL A 523 13.40 -105.04 -36.47
C VAL A 523 13.68 -106.42 -37.03
N CYS A 524 14.74 -107.08 -36.56
CA CYS A 524 14.80 -108.54 -36.63
C CYS A 524 13.56 -109.08 -35.90
N GLN A 525 12.69 -109.77 -36.63
CA GLN A 525 11.41 -110.24 -36.11
C GLN A 525 11.66 -111.14 -34.88
N TRP A 526 11.06 -110.78 -33.74
CA TRP A 526 11.11 -111.61 -32.55
C TRP A 526 10.53 -113.00 -32.89
N ASN A 527 11.31 -114.04 -32.57
CA ASN A 527 11.04 -115.44 -32.88
C ASN A 527 11.03 -115.84 -34.38
N THR A 528 11.80 -115.18 -35.26
CA THR A 528 12.29 -115.89 -36.47
C THR A 528 13.49 -116.76 -36.10
N ASP A 529 13.33 -118.08 -36.19
CA ASP A 529 14.42 -119.04 -35.99
C ASP A 529 15.57 -118.80 -36.98
N ILE A 530 16.80 -118.88 -36.46
CA ILE A 530 18.01 -118.67 -37.26
C ILE A 530 18.21 -119.86 -38.19
N THR A 531 17.95 -119.66 -39.47
CA THR A 531 18.06 -120.66 -40.53
C THR A 531 19.51 -120.74 -41.03
N GLU A 532 19.97 -121.95 -41.39
CA GLU A 532 21.32 -122.18 -41.90
C GLU A 532 21.31 -122.44 -43.42
N PHE A 533 22.21 -121.78 -44.16
CA PHE A 533 22.29 -121.80 -45.63
C PHE A 533 23.71 -122.13 -46.11
N GLY A 534 23.80 -123.01 -47.10
CA GLY A 534 25.06 -123.44 -47.69
C GLY A 534 26.03 -124.08 -46.70
N GLY A 535 27.21 -124.49 -47.18
CA GLY A 535 28.25 -125.06 -46.34
C GLY A 535 29.59 -125.04 -47.06
N VAL A 536 30.50 -124.16 -46.63
CA VAL A 536 31.87 -124.10 -47.16
C VAL A 536 32.78 -124.96 -46.28
N SER A 537 33.34 -126.03 -46.83
CA SER A 537 34.16 -126.96 -46.04
C SER A 537 35.48 -126.32 -45.59
N THR A 538 35.86 -126.53 -44.32
CA THR A 538 37.04 -125.87 -43.74
C THR A 538 38.30 -126.62 -44.16
N GLY A 539 38.97 -126.11 -45.20
CA GLY A 539 40.11 -126.75 -45.87
C GLY A 539 40.06 -126.60 -47.39
N SER A 540 38.88 -126.31 -47.94
CA SER A 540 38.72 -125.92 -49.35
C SER A 540 39.32 -124.52 -49.59
N SER A 541 40.17 -124.38 -50.61
CA SER A 541 40.76 -123.09 -51.03
C SER A 541 39.79 -122.18 -51.79
N SER A 542 38.64 -122.71 -52.17
CA SER A 542 37.51 -121.99 -52.75
C SER A 542 36.21 -122.74 -52.41
N GLY A 543 35.10 -122.02 -52.36
CA GLY A 543 33.78 -122.58 -52.09
C GLY A 543 32.75 -121.48 -51.98
N GLU A 544 31.62 -121.66 -52.64
CA GLU A 544 30.54 -120.68 -52.75
C GLU A 544 29.36 -121.16 -51.90
N ALA A 545 28.79 -120.26 -51.11
CA ALA A 545 27.60 -120.52 -50.31
C ALA A 545 26.68 -119.32 -50.45
N ASP A 546 25.68 -119.44 -51.31
CA ASP A 546 24.71 -118.38 -51.54
C ASP A 546 23.75 -118.23 -50.37
N LEU A 547 23.49 -116.98 -50.00
CA LEU A 547 22.38 -116.64 -49.13
C LEU A 547 21.18 -116.21 -50.00
N PRO A 548 20.10 -117.02 -50.10
CA PRO A 548 18.99 -116.69 -50.97
C PRO A 548 18.22 -115.48 -50.44
N ALA A 549 17.81 -114.59 -51.34
CA ALA A 549 16.85 -113.54 -50.99
C ALA A 549 15.53 -114.19 -50.50
N PRO A 550 14.88 -113.68 -49.43
CA PRO A 550 15.14 -112.42 -48.75
C PRO A 550 15.85 -112.56 -47.38
N TYR A 551 16.79 -113.49 -47.23
CA TYR A 551 17.50 -113.69 -45.95
C TYR A 551 18.68 -112.72 -45.76
N VAL A 552 18.98 -112.38 -44.50
CA VAL A 552 20.16 -111.56 -44.12
C VAL A 552 21.00 -112.31 -43.09
N LEU A 553 22.32 -112.32 -43.33
CA LEU A 553 23.32 -112.97 -42.50
C LEU A 553 23.37 -112.34 -41.10
N VAL A 554 23.13 -113.14 -40.07
CA VAL A 554 23.28 -112.77 -38.65
C VAL A 554 24.54 -113.38 -38.02
N GLY A 555 25.23 -114.27 -38.73
CA GLY A 555 26.55 -114.77 -38.34
C GLY A 555 26.98 -115.99 -39.15
N LEU A 556 28.08 -116.60 -38.74
CA LEU A 556 28.57 -117.88 -39.25
C LEU A 556 28.54 -118.91 -38.10
N ARG A 557 28.25 -120.18 -38.40
CA ARG A 557 28.54 -121.28 -37.47
C ARG A 557 29.56 -122.21 -38.07
N ASN A 558 30.63 -122.42 -37.31
CA ASN A 558 31.60 -123.47 -37.55
C ASN A 558 31.01 -124.80 -37.04
N GLY A 559 30.59 -125.66 -37.96
CA GLY A 559 30.34 -127.08 -37.72
C GLY A 559 31.59 -127.89 -38.06
N PHE A 560 31.64 -129.16 -37.65
CA PHE A 560 32.82 -130.00 -37.89
C PHE A 560 33.17 -130.07 -39.38
N TYR A 561 34.30 -129.48 -39.75
CA TYR A 561 34.79 -129.29 -41.12
C TYR A 561 33.87 -128.49 -42.08
N THR A 562 32.94 -127.65 -41.60
CA THR A 562 32.10 -126.79 -42.48
C THR A 562 31.63 -125.50 -41.81
N HIS A 563 31.83 -124.35 -42.47
CA HIS A 563 31.18 -123.09 -42.12
C HIS A 563 29.82 -122.96 -42.81
N TYR A 564 28.77 -122.76 -42.01
CA TYR A 564 27.40 -122.50 -42.46
C TYR A 564 27.07 -121.01 -42.35
N LEU A 565 26.40 -120.44 -43.36
CA LEU A 565 25.84 -119.10 -43.24
C LEU A 565 24.60 -119.16 -42.34
N ARG A 566 24.52 -118.34 -41.29
CA ARG A 566 23.35 -118.27 -40.41
C ARG A 566 22.61 -116.97 -40.63
N ALA A 567 21.31 -117.05 -40.91
CA ALA A 567 20.52 -115.92 -41.36
C ALA A 567 19.09 -115.93 -40.80
N VAL A 568 18.48 -114.75 -40.79
CA VAL A 568 17.04 -114.57 -40.52
C VAL A 568 16.35 -114.05 -41.77
N GLN A 569 15.06 -114.34 -41.92
CA GLN A 569 14.30 -113.90 -43.09
C GLN A 569 13.86 -112.45 -42.92
N LEU A 570 14.23 -111.55 -43.83
CA LEU A 570 13.50 -110.29 -43.98
C LEU A 570 12.22 -110.55 -44.77
N ARG A 571 11.12 -109.94 -44.36
CA ARG A 571 9.93 -109.76 -45.19
C ARG A 571 9.52 -108.31 -45.11
N ASN A 572 9.20 -107.69 -46.25
CA ASN A 572 8.25 -106.59 -46.23
C ASN A 572 6.89 -107.18 -45.83
N GLN A 573 6.23 -106.55 -44.87
CA GLN A 573 4.78 -106.37 -44.88
C GLN A 573 4.54 -104.97 -45.47
#